data_AF-A0A966UR37-F1
#
_entry.id   AF-A0A966UR37-F1
#
_cell.length_a   1.000
_cell.length_b   1.000
_cell.length_c   1.000
_cell.angle_alpha   90.00
_cell.angle_beta   90.00
_cell.angle_gamma   90.00
#
_symmetry.space_group_name_H-M   'P 1'
#
loop_
_entity.id
_entity.type
_entity.pdbx_description
1 polymer ?
#
loop_
_entity_poly.entity_id
_entity_poly.type
_entity_poly.pdbx_seq_one_letter_code
_entity_poly.pdbx_strand_id
1 'polypeptide(L)' 'MMTRKDYVNVSDILRAYKDEIPQTTFEDLILDFCDFFQADNDNFNAEKFEKACFDSTNELYERI' A
#
# COMPACT_ATOMS: atom_id res chain seq x y z
N MET A 1 4.81 -8.27 -14.04
CA MET A 1 3.45 -8.05 -13.54
C MET A 1 3.32 -8.54 -12.11
N MET A 2 3.30 -7.58 -11.19
CA MET A 2 3.01 -7.77 -9.79
C MET A 2 1.65 -8.42 -9.59
N THR A 3 1.54 -9.20 -8.52
CA THR A 3 0.31 -9.91 -8.18
C THR A 3 -0.40 -9.25 -7.01
N ARG A 4 -1.64 -9.66 -6.75
CA ARG A 4 -2.37 -9.25 -5.54
C ARG A 4 -1.56 -9.41 -4.26
N LYS A 5 -0.75 -10.48 -4.16
CA LYS A 5 0.06 -10.74 -2.96
C LYS A 5 1.15 -9.68 -2.79
N ASP A 6 1.74 -9.22 -3.88
CA ASP A 6 2.78 -8.20 -3.85
C ASP A 6 2.18 -6.86 -3.41
N TYR A 7 1.00 -6.49 -3.91
CA TYR A 7 0.30 -5.27 -3.47
C TYR A 7 -0.04 -5.31 -1.98
N VAL A 8 -0.53 -6.45 -1.46
CA VAL A 8 -0.83 -6.61 -0.02
C VAL A 8 0.44 -6.42 0.81
N ASN A 9 1.54 -7.10 0.44
CA ASN A 9 2.81 -6.97 1.15
C ASN A 9 3.32 -5.51 1.14
N VAL A 10 3.21 -4.80 0.02
CA VAL A 10 3.64 -3.38 -0.03
C VAL A 10 2.74 -2.51 0.84
N SER A 11 1.41 -2.70 0.83
CA SER A 11 0.50 -1.94 1.70
C SER A 11 0.79 -2.17 3.18
N ASP A 12 1.16 -3.40 3.57
CA ASP A 12 1.50 -3.70 4.96
C ASP A 12 2.83 -3.05 5.39
N ILE A 13 3.80 -2.98 4.47
CA ILE A 13 5.05 -2.25 4.69
C ILE A 13 4.77 -0.76 4.85
N LEU A 14 4.05 -0.14 3.91
CA LEU A 14 3.75 1.30 3.96
C LEU A 14 3.01 1.67 5.24
N ARG A 15 1.98 0.91 5.59
CA ARG A 15 1.17 1.11 6.79
C ARG A 15 1.99 1.10 8.08
N ALA A 16 3.08 0.32 8.14
CA ALA A 16 3.97 0.29 9.30
C ALA A 16 4.67 1.64 9.57
N TYR A 17 4.72 2.54 8.58
CA TYR A 17 5.33 3.87 8.67
C TYR A 17 4.31 5.01 8.71
N LYS A 18 3.00 4.73 8.63
CA LYS A 18 1.96 5.77 8.49
C LYS A 18 1.98 6.84 9.58
N ASP A 19 2.35 6.44 10.80
CA ASP A 19 2.41 7.30 11.99
C ASP A 19 3.83 7.83 12.24
N GLU A 20 4.83 7.34 11.50
CA GLU A 20 6.25 7.72 11.61
C GLU A 20 6.62 8.87 10.66
N ILE A 21 5.79 9.15 9.66
CA ILE A 21 6.01 10.19 8.65
C ILE A 21 4.83 11.16 8.59
N PRO A 22 5.02 12.40 8.07
CA PRO A 22 3.90 13.31 7.86
C PRO A 22 2.83 12.69 6.97
N GLN A 23 1.55 12.89 7.33
CA GLN A 23 0.41 12.32 6.60
C GLN A 23 0.47 12.64 5.10
N THR A 24 0.82 13.87 4.73
CA THR A 24 0.94 14.26 3.32
C THR A 24 2.01 13.46 2.59
N THR A 25 3.15 13.18 3.23
CA THR A 25 4.21 12.34 2.67
C THR A 25 3.76 10.89 2.51
N PHE A 26 2.97 10.38 3.45
CA PHE A 26 2.39 9.04 3.35
C PHE A 26 1.39 8.94 2.19
N GLU A 27 0.51 9.91 2.05
CA GLU A 27 -0.44 10.01 0.93
C GLU A 27 0.28 10.08 -0.42
N ASP A 28 1.29 10.93 -0.55
CA ASP A 28 2.11 11.06 -1.76
C ASP A 28 2.79 9.73 -2.13
N LEU A 29 3.36 9.01 -1.15
CA LEU A 29 3.97 7.70 -1.39
C LEU A 29 2.96 6.66 -1.90
N ILE A 30 1.74 6.65 -1.36
CA ILE A 30 0.70 5.73 -1.83
C ILE A 30 0.36 6.02 -3.30
N LEU A 31 0.23 7.29 -3.66
CA LEU A 31 -0.06 7.70 -5.05
C LEU A 31 1.05 7.30 -6.00
N ASP A 32 2.32 7.51 -5.63
CA ASP A 32 3.48 7.09 -6.43
C ASP A 32 3.48 5.57 -6.68
N PHE A 33 3.13 4.78 -5.66
CA PHE A 33 3.00 3.32 -5.82
C PHE A 33 1.79 2.93 -6.67
N CYS A 34 0.66 3.65 -6.57
CA CYS A 34 -0.49 3.43 -7.44
C CYS A 34 -0.11 3.63 -8.92
N ASP A 35 0.57 4.72 -9.25
CA ASP A 35 1.04 5.01 -10.60
C ASP A 35 2.01 3.92 -11.09
N PHE A 36 2.96 3.52 -10.25
CA PHE A 36 3.91 2.46 -10.56
C PHE A 36 3.21 1.11 -10.82
N PHE A 37 2.21 0.73 -10.02
CA PHE A 37 1.49 -0.53 -10.17
C PHE A 37 0.52 -0.53 -11.35
N GLN A 38 -0.11 0.61 -11.64
CA GLN A 38 -0.99 0.75 -12.79
C GLN A 38 -0.21 0.67 -14.10
N ALA A 39 1.01 1.21 -14.14
CA ALA A 39 1.90 1.10 -15.30
C ALA A 39 2.35 -0.36 -15.59
N ASP A 40 2.41 -1.22 -14.57
CA ASP A 40 2.77 -2.64 -14.72
C ASP A 40 1.54 -3.56 -14.93
N ASN A 41 0.35 -3.16 -14.46
CA ASN A 41 -0.87 -3.97 -14.52
C ASN A 41 -2.15 -3.12 -14.66
N ASP A 42 -2.77 -3.14 -15.83
CA ASP A 42 -4.04 -2.43 -16.12
C ASP A 42 -5.21 -2.86 -15.22
N ASN A 43 -5.15 -4.06 -14.62
CA ASN A 43 -6.18 -4.57 -13.69
C ASN A 43 -5.91 -4.18 -12.23
N PHE A 44 -4.82 -3.44 -11.96
CA PHE A 44 -4.57 -2.91 -10.64
C PHE A 44 -5.71 -1.99 -10.20
N ASN A 45 -6.06 -2.03 -8.91
CA ASN A 45 -7.13 -1.23 -8.33
C ASN A 45 -6.55 -0.33 -7.24
N ALA A 46 -6.29 0.93 -7.61
CA ALA A 46 -5.70 1.95 -6.75
C ALA A 46 -6.52 2.19 -5.47
N GLU A 47 -7.85 2.34 -5.59
CA GLU A 47 -8.74 2.57 -4.44
C GLU A 47 -8.64 1.47 -3.38
N LYS A 48 -8.54 0.19 -3.80
CA LYS A 48 -8.35 -0.93 -2.88
C LYS A 48 -6.98 -0.91 -2.21
N PHE A 49 -5.95 -0.53 -2.93
CA PHE A 49 -4.60 -0.45 -2.39
C PHE A 49 -4.47 0.71 -1.40
N GLU A 50 -4.97 1.90 -1.76
CA GLU A 50 -5.06 3.07 -0.86
C GLU A 50 -5.76 2.69 0.44
N LYS A 51 -6.95 2.08 0.34
CA LYS A 51 -7.69 1.63 1.52
C LYS A 51 -6.89 0.66 2.39
N ALA A 52 -6.14 -0.26 1.78
CA ALA A 52 -5.29 -1.20 2.50
C ALA A 52 -4.17 -0.48 3.26
N CYS A 53 -3.56 0.57 2.69
CA CYS A 53 -2.53 1.36 3.38
C CYS A 53 -3.05 2.10 4.62
N PHE A 54 -4.33 2.48 4.66
CA PHE A 54 -4.95 3.17 5.80
C PHE A 54 -5.60 2.25 6.85
N ASP A 55 -5.85 0.98 6.51
CA ASP A 55 -6.51 0.05 7.42
C ASP A 55 -5.66 -0.19 8.69
N SER A 56 -6.29 -0.35 9.85
CA SER A 56 -5.61 -0.53 11.14
C SER A 56 -5.10 -1.96 11.39
N THR A 57 -5.48 -2.94 10.55
CA THR A 57 -5.11 -4.36 10.71
C THR A 57 -3.81 -4.69 9.99
N ASN A 58 -2.75 -5.07 10.71
CA ASN A 58 -1.46 -5.39 10.06
C ASN A 58 -1.18 -6.90 10.12
N GLU A 59 -1.52 -7.61 9.04
CA GLU A 59 -1.34 -9.06 8.96
C GLU A 59 0.13 -9.51 9.08
N LEU A 60 1.11 -8.67 8.71
CA LEU A 60 2.54 -9.01 8.85
C LEU A 60 2.98 -9.09 10.31
N TYR A 61 2.40 -8.27 11.20
CA TYR A 61 2.78 -8.23 12.61
C TYR A 61 1.79 -8.97 13.52
N GLU A 62 0.57 -9.26 13.07
CA GLU A 62 -0.40 -10.10 13.79
C GLU A 62 -0.03 -11.59 13.80
N ARG A 63 0.92 -12.03 12.96
CA ARG A 63 1.38 -13.43 12.86
C ARG A 63 2.62 -13.76 13.71
N ILE A 64 3.01 -12.85 14.61
CA ILE A 64 4.13 -13.01 15.57
C ILE A 64 3.54 -13.23 16.96
#